data_AF-A0A2T0N9V7-F1
#
_entry.id   AF-A0A2T0N9V7-F1
#
_cell.length_a   1.000
_cell.length_b   1.000
_cell.length_c   1.000
_cell.angle_alpha   90.00
_cell.angle_beta   90.00
_cell.angle_gamma   90.00
#
_symmetry.space_group_name_H-M   'P 1'
#
loop_
_entity.id
_entity.type
_entity.pdbx_description
1 polymer ?
#
loop_
_entity_poly.entity_id
_entity_poly.type
_entity_poly.pdbx_seq_one_letter_code
_entity_poly.pdbx_strand_id
1 'polypeptide(L)' 'MTQDASRVAAKRINDHVEIIHADNPDTVLEVPRRDWEAFTAAVKSGAFDLETLNRQAEESAA' A
#
# COMPACT_ATOMS: atom_id res chain seq x y z
N MET A 1 -8.13 19.59 -11.15
CA MET A 1 -7.44 18.97 -10.01
C MET A 1 -7.29 17.50 -10.37
N THR A 2 -6.19 17.14 -11.01
CA THR A 2 -5.87 15.72 -11.23
C THR A 2 -5.35 15.24 -9.88
N GLN A 3 -6.10 14.36 -9.21
CA GLN A 3 -5.54 13.59 -8.11
C GLN A 3 -4.34 12.86 -8.71
N ASP A 4 -3.14 13.28 -8.30
CA ASP A 4 -1.91 12.58 -8.60
C ASP A 4 -2.06 11.22 -7.93
N ALA A 5 -2.49 10.22 -8.71
CA ALA A 5 -2.72 8.88 -8.21
C ALA A 5 -1.35 8.36 -7.77
N SER A 6 -1.07 8.46 -6.47
CA SER A 6 0.24 8.19 -5.89
C SER A 6 0.73 6.85 -6.43
N ARG A 7 1.85 6.91 -7.15
CA ARG A 7 2.31 5.75 -7.90
C ARG A 7 2.85 4.75 -6.88
N VAL A 8 2.36 3.52 -6.91
CA VAL A 8 2.89 2.43 -6.07
C VAL A 8 3.53 1.35 -6.92
N ALA A 9 4.62 0.79 -6.39
CA ALA A 9 5.24 -0.41 -6.92
C ALA A 9 4.82 -1.60 -6.05
N ALA A 10 4.41 -2.70 -6.67
CA ALA A 10 4.10 -3.94 -5.97
C ALA A 10 5.17 -4.99 -6.27
N LYS A 11 5.71 -5.61 -5.23
CA LYS A 11 6.71 -6.67 -5.33
C LYS A 11 6.22 -7.91 -4.60
N ARG A 12 6.11 -9.03 -5.32
CA ARG A 12 5.72 -10.31 -4.73
C ARG A 12 6.94 -11.00 -4.14
N ILE A 13 6.86 -11.33 -2.86
CA ILE A 13 7.76 -12.23 -2.14
C ILE A 13 7.01 -13.55 -1.89
N ASN A 14 7.74 -14.63 -1.62
CA ASN A 14 7.17 -15.99 -1.50
C ASN A 14 5.87 -16.05 -0.67
N ASP A 15 5.85 -15.39 0.48
CA ASP A 15 4.73 -15.44 1.44
C ASP A 15 3.90 -14.14 1.52
N HIS A 16 4.37 -13.02 0.97
CA HIS A 16 3.69 -11.73 1.06
C HIS A 16 3.92 -10.85 -0.19
N VAL A 17 3.13 -9.79 -0.33
CA VAL A 17 3.35 -8.74 -1.33
C VAL A 17 3.76 -7.48 -0.61
N GLU A 18 4.86 -6.86 -1.03
CA GLU A 18 5.30 -5.55 -0.59
C GLU A 18 4.70 -4.50 -1.53
N ILE A 19 4.01 -3.51 -0.98
CA ILE A 19 3.51 -2.34 -1.71
C ILE A 19 4.34 -1.15 -1.26
N ILE A 20 5.10 -0.59 -2.20
CA ILE A 20 6.12 0.43 -1.94
C ILE A 20 5.62 1.74 -2.55
N HIS A 21 5.66 2.81 -1.77
CA HIS A 21 5.32 4.15 -2.25
C HIS A 21 6.42 4.67 -3.20
N ALA A 22 6.06 5.16 -4.40
CA ALA A 22 7.08 5.56 -5.38
C ALA A 22 7.84 6.82 -4.95
N ASP A 23 7.18 7.79 -4.32
CA ASP A 23 7.81 9.03 -3.87
C ASP A 23 8.57 8.86 -2.55
N ASN A 24 8.23 7.82 -1.77
CA ASN A 24 8.81 7.53 -0.45
C ASN A 24 9.08 6.02 -0.34
N PRO A 25 10.18 5.52 -0.92
CA PRO A 25 10.44 4.08 -1.00
C PRO A 25 10.67 3.40 0.36
N ASP A 26 10.94 4.17 1.42
CA ASP A 26 10.98 3.68 2.81
C ASP A 26 9.59 3.28 3.35
N THR A 27 8.51 3.75 2.70
CA THR A 27 7.15 3.35 3.04
C THR A 27 6.78 2.06 2.33
N VAL A 28 6.79 0.96 3.07
CA VAL A 28 6.44 -0.37 2.59
C VAL A 28 5.27 -0.94 3.39
N LEU A 29 4.20 -1.31 2.70
CA LEU A 29 3.13 -2.12 3.27
C LEU A 29 3.33 -3.58 2.88
N GLU A 30 3.51 -4.44 3.88
CA GLU A 30 3.57 -5.88 3.70
C GLU A 30 2.17 -6.49 3.81
N VAL A 31 1.72 -7.13 2.73
CA VAL A 31 0.45 -7.84 2.66
C VAL A 31 0.71 -9.36 2.64
N PRO A 32 0.63 -10.05 3.78
CA PRO A 32 0.83 -11.50 3.85
C PRO A 32 -0.28 -12.24 3.09
N ARG A 33 0.05 -13.43 2.57
CA ARG A 33 -0.84 -14.20 1.69
C ARG A 33 -2.21 -14.50 2.30
N ARG A 34 -2.28 -14.71 3.61
CA ARG A 34 -3.54 -14.96 4.34
C ARG A 34 -4.52 -13.77 4.25
N ASP A 35 -4.01 -12.56 4.04
CA ASP A 35 -4.79 -11.32 4.02
C ASP A 35 -5.09 -10.84 2.59
N TRP A 36 -4.66 -11.57 1.55
CA TRP A 36 -4.83 -11.17 0.15
C TRP A 36 -6.29 -10.98 -0.26
N GLU A 37 -7.19 -11.82 0.24
CA GLU A 37 -8.61 -11.74 -0.12
C GLU A 37 -9.24 -10.47 0.45
N ALA A 38 -9.00 -10.20 1.74
CA ALA A 38 -9.45 -8.99 2.41
C ALA A 38 -8.84 -7.73 1.77
N PHE A 39 -7.54 -7.77 1.48
CA PHE A 39 -6.84 -6.68 0.80
C PHE A 39 -7.43 -6.39 -0.59
N THR A 40 -7.63 -7.42 -1.42
CA THR A 40 -8.20 -7.27 -2.77
C THR A 40 -9.64 -6.75 -2.70
N ALA A 41 -10.43 -7.19 -1.73
CA ALA A 41 -11.78 -6.69 -1.51
C ALA A 41 -11.77 -5.21 -1.11
N ALA A 42 -10.86 -4.79 -0.23
CA ALA A 42 -10.71 -3.40 0.19
C ALA A 42 -10.30 -2.49 -0.98
N VAL A 43 -9.34 -2.93 -1.82
CA VAL A 43 -8.94 -2.21 -3.04
C VAL A 43 -10.11 -2.07 -4.02
N LYS A 44 -10.82 -3.17 -4.31
CA LYS A 44 -11.98 -3.14 -5.23
C LYS A 44 -13.12 -2.28 -4.72
N SER A 45 -13.30 -2.20 -3.40
CA SER A 45 -14.32 -1.37 -2.76
C SER A 45 -13.91 0.11 -2.68
N GLY A 46 -12.68 0.48 -3.03
CA GLY A 46 -12.13 1.81 -2.79
C GLY A 46 -11.91 2.13 -1.30
N ALA A 47 -12.02 1.13 -0.42
CA ALA A 47 -11.78 1.28 1.01
C ALA A 47 -10.27 1.25 1.34
N PHE A 48 -9.47 0.73 0.42
CA PHE A 48 -8.02 0.85 0.45
C PHE A 48 -7.61 2.02 -0.45
N ASP A 49 -7.50 3.20 0.15
CA ASP A 49 -6.92 4.38 -0.50
C ASP A 49 -5.46 4.54 -0.07
N LEU A 50 -4.62 5.05 -0.97
CA LEU A 50 -3.19 5.29 -0.77
C LEU A 50 -2.91 6.21 0.42
N GLU A 51 -3.90 6.97 0.88
CA GLU A 51 -3.87 7.69 2.16
C GLU A 51 -3.55 6.79 3.37
N THR A 52 -3.90 5.49 3.33
CA THR A 52 -3.55 4.55 4.42
C THR A 52 -2.05 4.29 4.48
N LEU A 53 -1.42 4.13 3.31
CA LEU A 53 0.03 4.00 3.16
C LEU A 53 0.74 5.30 3.55
N ASN A 54 0.19 6.45 3.15
CA ASN A 54 0.74 7.76 3.53
C ASN A 54 0.68 7.98 5.05
N ARG A 55 -0.45 7.61 5.70
CA ARG A 55 -0.60 7.77 7.14
C ARG A 55 0.38 6.89 7.93
N GLN A 56 0.61 5.64 7.50
CA GLN A 56 1.63 4.77 8.10
C GLN A 56 3.06 5.32 7.89
N ALA A 57 3.32 5.97 6.75
CA ALA A 57 4.59 6.66 6.51
C ALA A 57 4.80 7.83 7.48
N GLU A 58 3.76 8.65 7.65
CA GLU A 58 3.79 9.82 8.54
C GLU A 58 3.94 9.40 10.02
N GLU A 59 3.30 8.30 10.44
CA GLU A 59 3.45 7.74 11.79
C GLU A 59 4.82 7.10 12.05
N SER A 60 5.47 6.56 11.01
CA SER A 60 6.80 5.94 11.14
C SER A 60 7.95 6.95 11.11
N ALA A 61 7.70 8.18 10.65
CA ALA A 61 8.67 9.27 10.56
C ALA A 61 8.71 10.19 11.81
N ALA A 62 7.92 9.89 12.85
CA ALA A 62 7.77 10.68 14.08
C ALA A 62 8.63 10.15 15.25
#